data_AF-A0A6A2Z3I4-F1
#
_entry.id   AF-A0A6A2Z3I4-F1
#
_cell.length_a   1.000
_cell.length_b   1.000
_cell.length_c   1.000
_cell.angle_alpha   90.00
_cell.angle_beta   90.00
_cell.angle_gamma   90.00
#
_symmetry.space_group_name_H-M   'P 1'
#
loop_
_entity.id
_entity.type
_entity.pdbx_description
1 polymer ?
#
loop_
_entity_poly.entity_id
_entity_poly.type
_entity_poly.pdbx_seq_one_letter_code
_entity_poly.pdbx_strand_id
1 'polypeptide(L)'
;MLKSKWETCSTGREQSPIDIGTVQVSSRPRDLQRNYRPAEAVLRNRTEDVANTNFGGDRHQVVFLGDAGNITINGMVYKAANCHWHSPSEHTFNGTRYPLEIHVVHHSDENKTAVVGILYRYSLLPDLFIASILPAILFLGREDIPLGFINPETVGFPNSDYYRYNGSLTTPPCTENVTWTVFKEVKTVTRFEVEALRRVLPPQNRNNSRPTQPLNDRTVLLYPRRSFT
;
A
#
# COMPACT_ATOMS: atom_id res chain seq x y z
N MET A 1 4.94 22.10 -17.02
CA MET A 1 5.09 22.63 -15.64
C MET A 1 4.33 21.70 -14.70
N LEU A 2 4.99 21.18 -13.66
CA LEU A 2 4.30 20.48 -12.57
C LEU A 2 3.38 21.51 -11.88
N LYS A 3 2.12 21.17 -11.59
CA LYS A 3 1.23 22.05 -10.81
C LYS A 3 1.89 22.31 -9.45
N SER A 4 1.81 23.53 -8.89
CA SER A 4 2.53 23.87 -7.64
C SER A 4 2.23 22.91 -6.47
N LYS A 5 1.06 22.28 -6.47
CA LYS A 5 0.68 21.24 -5.50
C LYS A 5 1.53 19.96 -5.55
N TRP A 6 2.42 19.79 -6.53
CA TRP A 6 3.25 18.58 -6.72
C TRP A 6 4.73 18.83 -6.52
N GLU A 7 5.09 20.02 -6.07
CA GLU A 7 6.49 20.41 -5.83
C GLU A 7 7.20 19.42 -4.90
N THR A 8 6.51 18.97 -3.84
CA THR A 8 7.02 18.01 -2.86
C THR A 8 7.49 16.69 -3.50
N CYS A 9 6.89 16.27 -4.62
CA CYS A 9 7.34 15.07 -5.33
C CYS A 9 8.80 15.17 -5.83
N SER A 10 9.32 16.39 -6.01
CA SER A 10 10.68 16.65 -6.50
C SER A 10 11.59 17.26 -5.43
N THR A 11 11.04 18.03 -4.48
CA THR A 11 11.83 18.76 -3.48
C THR A 11 11.85 18.10 -2.10
N GLY A 12 10.92 17.18 -1.83
CA GLY A 12 10.82 16.46 -0.57
C GLY A 12 12.06 15.61 -0.26
N ARG A 13 12.44 15.53 1.02
CA ARG A 13 13.60 14.75 1.49
C ARG A 13 13.22 13.44 2.16
N GLU A 14 11.93 13.22 2.41
CA GLU A 14 11.38 12.02 3.02
C GLU A 14 10.47 11.27 2.05
N GLN A 15 10.85 11.23 0.77
CA GLN A 15 10.02 10.62 -0.27
C GLN A 15 10.03 9.08 -0.21
N SER A 16 8.94 8.49 -0.67
CA SER A 16 8.72 7.04 -0.82
C SER A 16 8.41 6.71 -2.29
N PRO A 17 8.62 5.47 -2.75
CA PRO A 17 9.15 4.31 -2.00
C PRO A 17 10.66 4.40 -1.78
N ILE A 18 11.22 3.51 -0.95
CA ILE A 18 12.67 3.38 -0.74
C ILE A 18 13.15 1.95 -1.04
N ASP A 19 14.45 1.80 -1.27
CA ASP A 19 15.09 0.48 -1.17
C ASP A 19 15.35 0.16 0.31
N ILE A 20 14.76 -0.94 0.79
CA ILE A 20 14.94 -1.41 2.16
C ILE A 20 16.13 -2.39 2.15
N GLY A 21 17.31 -1.85 2.45
CA GLY A 21 18.55 -2.60 2.60
C GLY A 21 19.05 -2.59 4.04
N THR A 22 19.79 -1.53 4.41
CA THR A 22 20.30 -1.35 5.77
C THR A 22 19.20 -0.91 6.73
N VAL A 23 19.07 -1.63 7.85
CA VAL A 23 18.04 -1.39 8.87
C VAL A 23 18.64 -1.42 10.27
N GLN A 24 18.01 -0.70 11.20
CA GLN A 24 18.32 -0.77 12.63
C GLN A 24 17.26 -1.60 13.34
N VAL A 25 17.66 -2.57 14.17
CA VAL A 25 16.70 -3.34 14.96
C VAL A 25 16.09 -2.42 16.01
N SER A 26 14.77 -2.36 16.06
CA SER A 26 14.04 -1.57 17.05
C SER A 26 14.33 -2.09 18.45
N SER A 27 14.66 -1.19 19.37
CA SER A 27 14.76 -1.49 20.81
C SER A 27 13.39 -1.59 21.48
N ARG A 28 12.32 -1.15 20.80
CA ARG A 28 10.95 -1.17 21.30
C ARG A 28 10.22 -2.44 20.86
N PRO A 29 9.23 -2.93 21.64
CA PRO A 29 8.38 -4.02 21.20
C PRO A 29 7.57 -3.63 19.95
N ARG A 30 7.04 -4.63 19.25
CA ARG A 30 6.10 -4.43 18.13
C ARG A 30 4.96 -3.53 18.58
N ASP A 31 4.69 -2.50 17.78
CA ASP A 31 3.69 -1.47 18.09
C ASP A 31 2.47 -1.52 17.16
N LEU A 32 2.55 -2.23 16.03
CA LEU A 32 1.44 -2.42 15.10
C LEU A 32 0.39 -3.37 15.71
N GLN A 33 -0.74 -2.80 16.10
CA GLN A 33 -1.95 -3.53 16.49
C GLN A 33 -3.00 -3.34 15.40
N ARG A 34 -3.75 -4.40 15.08
CA ARG A 34 -4.78 -4.39 14.03
C ARG A 34 -6.11 -4.73 14.68
N ASN A 35 -7.12 -3.90 14.47
CA ASN A 35 -8.48 -4.07 14.95
C ASN A 35 -9.45 -3.76 13.81
N TYR A 36 -9.39 -4.58 12.76
CA TYR A 36 -10.26 -4.45 11.59
C TYR A 36 -11.60 -5.12 11.80
N ARG A 37 -12.61 -4.63 11.09
CA ARG A 37 -13.96 -5.19 11.07
C ARG A 37 -14.55 -5.11 9.67
N PRO A 38 -15.53 -5.97 9.32
CA PRO A 38 -16.22 -5.87 8.05
C PRO A 38 -16.91 -4.50 7.89
N ALA A 39 -16.73 -3.88 6.73
CA ALA A 39 -17.45 -2.68 6.33
C ALA A 39 -17.84 -2.77 4.85
N GLU A 40 -18.89 -2.04 4.47
CA GLU A 40 -19.29 -1.91 3.07
C GLU A 40 -18.12 -1.35 2.25
N ALA A 41 -17.86 -1.95 1.10
CA ALA A 41 -16.74 -1.59 0.23
C ALA A 41 -17.14 -1.57 -1.23
N VAL A 42 -16.40 -0.76 -2.00
CA VAL A 42 -16.52 -0.69 -3.46
C VAL A 42 -15.16 -0.87 -4.11
N LEU A 43 -15.13 -1.48 -5.29
CA LEU A 43 -13.98 -1.45 -6.18
C LEU A 43 -14.11 -0.25 -7.11
N ARG A 44 -13.10 0.61 -7.12
CA ARG A 44 -13.11 1.90 -7.84
C ARG A 44 -11.90 2.03 -8.75
N ASN A 45 -12.12 2.47 -9.99
CA ASN A 45 -11.04 2.72 -10.98
C ASN A 45 -10.80 4.22 -11.26
N ARG A 46 -10.87 5.04 -10.21
CA ARG A 46 -10.61 6.48 -10.28
C ARG A 46 -10.06 6.97 -8.94
N THR A 47 -9.19 7.96 -9.02
CA THR A 47 -8.71 8.74 -7.88
C THR A 47 -9.65 9.92 -7.63
N GLU A 48 -9.90 10.31 -6.39
CA GLU A 48 -10.71 11.50 -6.08
C GLU A 48 -10.03 12.82 -6.53
N ASP A 49 -8.69 12.84 -6.66
CA ASP A 49 -7.90 14.05 -6.97
C ASP A 49 -7.30 14.14 -8.39
N VAL A 50 -7.45 13.13 -9.26
CA VAL A 50 -6.73 13.04 -10.55
C VAL A 50 -7.64 12.96 -11.76
N ALA A 51 -8.68 13.79 -11.78
CA ALA A 51 -9.54 13.93 -12.95
C ALA A 51 -8.82 14.49 -14.21
N ASN A 52 -7.56 14.95 -14.14
CA ASN A 52 -6.94 15.62 -15.29
C ASN A 52 -5.39 15.63 -15.32
N THR A 53 -4.72 14.55 -14.94
CA THR A 53 -3.25 14.50 -15.10
C THR A 53 -2.72 13.15 -15.56
N ASN A 54 -1.66 13.18 -16.36
CA ASN A 54 -0.94 12.02 -16.88
C ASN A 54 -0.13 11.24 -15.82
N PHE A 55 -0.30 11.57 -14.54
CA PHE A 55 0.38 10.90 -13.43
C PHE A 55 -0.62 9.96 -12.76
N GLY A 56 -0.37 8.65 -12.87
CA GLY A 56 -1.25 7.60 -12.39
C GLY A 56 -1.35 7.56 -10.88
N GLY A 57 -2.23 8.37 -10.30
CA GLY A 57 -2.65 8.19 -8.91
C GLY A 57 -3.32 6.84 -8.69
N ASP A 58 -3.55 6.50 -7.42
CA ASP A 58 -4.04 5.20 -6.97
C ASP A 58 -5.38 4.84 -7.64
N ARG A 59 -5.33 3.93 -8.61
CA ARG A 59 -6.50 3.37 -9.31
C ARG A 59 -6.76 1.94 -8.80
N HIS A 60 -7.86 1.34 -9.26
CA HIS A 60 -8.32 -0.01 -8.86
C HIS A 60 -8.24 -0.24 -7.34
N GLN A 61 -8.82 0.69 -6.59
CA GLN A 61 -8.81 0.70 -5.13
C GLN A 61 -10.04 -0.03 -4.59
N VAL A 62 -9.86 -0.80 -3.52
CA VAL A 62 -10.97 -1.16 -2.64
C VAL A 62 -11.14 -0.04 -1.63
N VAL A 63 -12.25 0.69 -1.71
CA VAL A 63 -12.57 1.81 -0.82
C VAL A 63 -13.58 1.35 0.22
N PHE A 64 -13.29 1.58 1.50
CA PHE A 64 -14.22 1.28 2.59
C PHE A 64 -15.14 2.48 2.81
N LEU A 65 -16.45 2.26 2.69
CA LEU A 65 -17.47 3.31 2.78
C LEU A 65 -17.91 3.61 4.22
N GLY A 66 -17.57 2.73 5.16
CA GLY A 66 -17.86 2.86 6.57
C GLY A 66 -16.66 2.55 7.44
N ASP A 67 -16.90 2.30 8.72
CA ASP A 67 -15.84 1.99 9.67
C ASP A 67 -15.34 0.55 9.50
N ALA A 68 -14.27 0.39 8.72
CA ALA A 68 -13.57 -0.87 8.50
C ALA A 68 -12.60 -1.26 9.64
N GLY A 69 -12.66 -0.54 10.76
CA GLY A 69 -11.72 -0.66 11.87
C GLY A 69 -10.42 0.10 11.61
N ASN A 70 -9.36 -0.29 12.31
CA ASN A 70 -8.15 0.51 12.39
C ASN A 70 -6.87 -0.31 12.63
N ILE A 71 -5.75 0.40 12.49
CA ILE A 71 -4.49 0.03 13.10
C ILE A 71 -4.15 1.02 14.22
N THR A 72 -3.45 0.54 15.24
CA THR A 72 -2.83 1.39 16.25
C THR A 72 -1.33 1.28 16.15
N ILE A 73 -0.63 2.42 16.12
CA ILE A 73 0.83 2.52 16.09
C ILE A 73 1.25 3.52 17.17
N ASN A 74 2.09 3.10 18.12
CA ASN A 74 2.54 3.94 19.25
C ASN A 74 1.38 4.62 19.99
N GLY A 75 0.26 3.91 20.18
CA GLY A 75 -0.94 4.42 20.85
C GLY A 75 -1.85 5.29 19.99
N MET A 76 -1.42 5.69 18.78
CA MET A 76 -2.24 6.46 17.86
C MET A 76 -3.06 5.55 16.95
N VAL A 77 -4.35 5.84 16.82
CA VAL A 77 -5.29 5.10 15.99
C VAL A 77 -5.34 5.68 14.58
N TYR A 78 -5.27 4.81 13.58
CA TYR A 78 -5.44 5.14 12.16
C TYR A 78 -6.52 4.24 11.55
N LYS A 79 -7.65 4.83 11.15
CA LYS A 79 -8.80 4.14 10.54
C LYS A 79 -8.46 3.72 9.11
N ALA A 80 -8.84 2.50 8.74
CA ALA A 80 -8.63 1.99 7.38
C ALA A 80 -9.51 2.75 6.38
N ALA A 81 -8.91 3.21 5.28
CA ALA A 81 -9.58 4.02 4.27
C ALA A 81 -9.73 3.28 2.94
N ASN A 82 -8.62 2.73 2.42
CA ASN A 82 -8.63 1.96 1.19
C ASN A 82 -7.44 0.99 1.13
N CYS A 83 -7.48 0.08 0.16
CA CYS A 83 -6.27 -0.59 -0.31
C CYS A 83 -6.20 -0.58 -1.84
N HIS A 84 -4.98 -0.61 -2.36
CA HIS A 84 -4.70 -0.57 -3.79
C HIS A 84 -3.37 -1.24 -4.11
N TRP A 85 -3.10 -1.48 -5.40
CA TRP A 85 -1.95 -2.26 -5.82
C TRP A 85 -1.05 -1.50 -6.80
N HIS A 86 0.25 -1.74 -6.69
CA HIS A 86 1.26 -1.34 -7.65
C HIS A 86 1.92 -2.55 -8.30
N SER A 87 2.06 -2.54 -9.62
CA SER A 87 2.79 -3.57 -10.38
C SER A 87 3.78 -2.93 -11.35
N PRO A 88 5.09 -3.19 -11.24
CA PRO A 88 5.75 -3.96 -10.17
C PRO A 88 5.60 -3.36 -8.75
N SER A 89 6.17 -3.99 -7.72
CA SER A 89 6.28 -3.38 -6.38
C SER A 89 6.96 -2.02 -6.49
N GLU A 90 6.65 -1.11 -5.57
CA GLU A 90 7.27 0.20 -5.46
C GLU A 90 8.52 0.13 -4.59
N HIS A 91 8.38 -0.47 -3.40
CA HIS A 91 9.50 -0.82 -2.54
C HIS A 91 10.35 -1.94 -3.16
N THR A 92 11.62 -1.93 -2.81
CA THR A 92 12.57 -2.99 -3.13
C THR A 92 13.27 -3.49 -1.87
N PHE A 93 13.76 -4.73 -1.92
CA PHE A 93 14.61 -5.30 -0.88
C PHE A 93 16.01 -5.53 -1.44
N ASN A 94 17.01 -4.79 -0.95
CA ASN A 94 18.39 -4.84 -1.44
C ASN A 94 18.47 -4.80 -2.99
N GLY A 95 17.79 -3.84 -3.60
CA GLY A 95 17.68 -3.66 -5.04
C GLY A 95 16.73 -4.64 -5.75
N THR A 96 16.19 -5.66 -5.06
CA THR A 96 15.25 -6.61 -5.65
C THR A 96 13.85 -6.03 -5.72
N ARG A 97 13.31 -5.92 -6.94
CA ARG A 97 11.93 -5.51 -7.20
C ARG A 97 11.03 -6.72 -7.41
N TYR A 98 9.82 -6.65 -6.88
CA TYR A 98 8.83 -7.71 -6.88
C TYR A 98 7.71 -7.44 -7.90
N PRO A 99 6.95 -8.45 -8.36
CA PRO A 99 5.91 -8.25 -9.38
C PRO A 99 4.68 -7.45 -8.93
N LEU A 100 4.40 -7.37 -7.63
CA LEU A 100 3.24 -6.67 -7.10
C LEU A 100 3.51 -6.21 -5.66
N GLU A 101 2.86 -5.12 -5.27
CA GLU A 101 2.77 -4.64 -3.90
C GLU A 101 1.36 -4.12 -3.63
N ILE A 102 0.78 -4.46 -2.47
CA ILE A 102 -0.47 -3.87 -1.99
C ILE A 102 -0.14 -2.81 -0.94
N HIS A 103 -0.83 -1.69 -1.00
CA HIS A 103 -0.84 -0.65 0.04
C HIS A 103 -2.20 -0.64 0.70
N VAL A 104 -2.23 -0.68 2.03
CA VAL A 104 -3.42 -0.45 2.85
C VAL A 104 -3.25 0.89 3.55
N VAL A 105 -4.09 1.87 3.20
CA VAL A 105 -3.99 3.26 3.62
C VAL A 105 -4.90 3.52 4.81
N HIS A 106 -4.38 4.25 5.79
CA HIS A 106 -5.08 4.59 7.01
C HIS A 106 -4.89 6.07 7.37
N HIS A 107 -5.90 6.66 8.00
CA HIS A 107 -5.87 8.04 8.47
C HIS A 107 -6.24 8.12 9.95
N SER A 108 -5.52 8.95 10.71
CA SER A 108 -5.89 9.28 12.08
C SER A 108 -6.86 10.46 12.13
N ASP A 109 -7.52 10.64 13.27
CA ASP A 109 -8.37 11.82 13.52
C ASP A 109 -7.54 13.13 13.61
N GLU A 110 -6.21 13.02 13.73
CA GLU A 110 -5.25 14.14 13.65
C GLU A 110 -4.74 14.39 12.22
N ASN A 111 -5.39 13.82 11.20
CA ASN A 111 -5.01 13.94 9.79
C ASN A 111 -3.59 13.42 9.48
N LYS A 112 -3.10 12.46 10.26
CA LYS A 112 -1.85 11.74 9.97
C LYS A 112 -2.15 10.49 9.15
N THR A 113 -1.23 10.11 8.28
CA THR A 113 -1.39 8.96 7.39
C THR A 113 -0.44 7.84 7.76
N ALA A 114 -0.93 6.61 7.78
CA ALA A 114 -0.14 5.41 7.90
C ALA A 114 -0.45 4.45 6.75
N VAL A 115 0.58 3.86 6.15
CA VAL A 115 0.43 2.90 5.04
C VAL A 115 1.11 1.60 5.40
N VAL A 116 0.39 0.50 5.19
CA VAL A 116 0.93 -0.86 5.32
C VAL A 116 1.18 -1.43 3.93
N GLY A 117 2.44 -1.76 3.64
CA GLY A 117 2.88 -2.37 2.37
C GLY A 117 3.14 -3.87 2.51
N ILE A 118 2.67 -4.66 1.55
CA ILE A 118 3.00 -6.10 1.44
C ILE A 118 3.40 -6.41 0.00
N LEU A 119 4.58 -7.00 -0.18
CA LEU A 119 5.13 -7.36 -1.48
C LEU A 119 4.77 -8.80 -1.83
N TYR A 120 4.70 -9.10 -3.13
CA TYR A 120 4.33 -10.43 -3.63
C TYR A 120 5.37 -10.97 -4.60
N ARG A 121 5.59 -12.28 -4.61
CA ARG A 121 6.34 -13.00 -5.64
C ARG A 121 5.41 -13.88 -6.47
N TYR A 122 5.80 -14.17 -7.70
CA TYR A 122 5.03 -15.11 -8.53
C TYR A 122 5.03 -16.51 -7.92
N SER A 123 3.85 -17.15 -7.97
CA SER A 123 3.62 -18.54 -7.58
C SER A 123 2.47 -19.14 -8.39
N LEU A 124 2.28 -20.45 -8.27
CA LEU A 124 1.03 -21.11 -8.71
C LEU A 124 -0.09 -20.94 -7.67
N LEU A 125 0.24 -20.58 -6.43
CA LEU A 125 -0.73 -20.30 -5.38
C LEU A 125 -1.28 -18.87 -5.54
N PRO A 126 -2.61 -18.70 -5.63
CA PRO A 126 -3.23 -17.38 -5.72
C PRO A 126 -3.16 -16.63 -4.39
N ASP A 127 -3.35 -15.32 -4.47
CA ASP A 127 -3.64 -14.51 -3.30
C ASP A 127 -5.13 -14.56 -3.01
N LEU A 128 -5.52 -15.03 -1.81
CA LEU A 128 -6.94 -15.25 -1.51
C LEU A 128 -7.79 -13.97 -1.54
N PHE A 129 -7.20 -12.82 -1.21
CA PHE A 129 -7.92 -11.54 -1.26
C PHE A 129 -8.17 -11.14 -2.70
N ILE A 130 -7.12 -11.10 -3.54
CA ILE A 130 -7.29 -10.78 -4.97
C ILE A 130 -8.24 -11.78 -5.63
N ALA A 131 -8.10 -13.08 -5.37
CA ALA A 131 -8.99 -14.10 -5.92
C ALA A 131 -10.47 -13.87 -5.56
N SER A 132 -10.76 -13.41 -4.33
CA SER A 132 -12.13 -13.14 -3.88
C SER A 132 -12.81 -11.99 -4.60
N ILE A 133 -12.04 -11.00 -5.07
CA ILE A 133 -12.56 -9.82 -5.80
C ILE A 133 -12.25 -9.86 -7.29
N LEU A 134 -11.61 -10.93 -7.77
CA LEU A 134 -11.17 -11.08 -9.15
C LEU A 134 -12.29 -10.93 -10.18
N PRO A 135 -13.51 -11.46 -9.96
CA PRO A 135 -14.63 -11.19 -10.86
C PRO A 135 -14.91 -9.68 -10.99
N ALA A 136 -14.93 -8.93 -9.88
CA ALA A 136 -15.13 -7.49 -9.90
C ALA A 136 -13.99 -6.76 -10.64
N ILE A 137 -12.74 -7.18 -10.44
CA ILE A 137 -11.59 -6.64 -11.18
C ILE A 137 -11.78 -6.82 -12.69
N LEU A 138 -12.16 -8.01 -13.15
CA LEU A 138 -12.30 -8.31 -14.58
C LEU A 138 -13.38 -7.48 -15.28
N PHE A 139 -14.40 -7.03 -14.56
CA PHE A 139 -15.49 -6.19 -15.09
C PHE A 139 -15.34 -4.69 -14.73
N LEU A 140 -14.22 -4.30 -14.11
CA LEU A 140 -14.03 -2.95 -13.60
C LEU A 140 -13.97 -1.91 -14.74
N GLY A 141 -15.04 -1.11 -14.84
CA GLY A 141 -15.18 0.00 -15.79
C GLY A 141 -14.88 1.36 -15.15
N ARG A 142 -15.74 2.34 -15.45
CA ARG A 142 -15.68 3.69 -14.85
C ARG A 142 -16.49 3.83 -13.56
N GLU A 143 -17.53 3.01 -13.43
CA GLU A 143 -18.42 2.99 -12.28
C GLU A 143 -17.83 2.14 -11.15
N ASP A 144 -18.23 2.48 -9.92
CA ASP A 144 -17.84 1.71 -8.75
C ASP A 144 -18.60 0.38 -8.74
N ILE A 145 -17.90 -0.71 -8.45
CA ILE A 145 -18.52 -2.04 -8.30
C ILE A 145 -18.68 -2.33 -6.81
N PRO A 146 -19.90 -2.49 -6.28
CA PRO A 146 -20.11 -2.91 -4.90
C PRO A 146 -19.48 -4.27 -4.64
N LEU A 147 -18.71 -4.37 -3.54
CA LEU A 147 -18.08 -5.61 -3.08
C LEU A 147 -18.82 -6.23 -1.88
N GLY A 148 -19.90 -5.57 -1.41
CA GLY A 148 -20.56 -5.93 -0.16
C GLY A 148 -19.68 -5.59 1.04
N PHE A 149 -19.71 -6.43 2.09
CA PHE A 149 -18.90 -6.23 3.28
C PHE A 149 -17.53 -6.89 3.16
N ILE A 150 -16.46 -6.09 3.21
CA ILE A 150 -15.08 -6.54 3.22
C ILE A 150 -14.46 -6.22 4.57
N ASN A 151 -13.80 -7.20 5.19
CA ASN A 151 -12.95 -6.97 6.34
C ASN A 151 -11.50 -6.78 5.85
N PRO A 152 -10.82 -5.64 6.12
CA PRO A 152 -9.44 -5.44 5.70
C PRO A 152 -8.48 -6.57 6.12
N GLU A 153 -8.75 -7.29 7.22
CA GLU A 153 -7.95 -8.44 7.65
C GLU A 153 -7.87 -9.55 6.59
N THR A 154 -8.85 -9.63 5.68
CA THR A 154 -8.86 -10.57 4.54
C THR A 154 -7.73 -10.33 3.54
N VAL A 155 -7.10 -9.15 3.54
CA VAL A 155 -5.82 -8.89 2.83
C VAL A 155 -4.75 -9.92 3.23
N GLY A 156 -4.88 -10.56 4.39
CA GLY A 156 -4.00 -11.65 4.83
C GLY A 156 -2.61 -11.12 5.16
N PHE A 157 -2.55 -10.19 6.12
CA PHE A 157 -1.29 -9.59 6.57
C PHE A 157 -0.37 -10.67 7.16
N PRO A 158 0.90 -10.72 6.73
CA PRO A 158 1.85 -11.70 7.25
C PRO A 158 2.05 -11.60 8.76
N ASN A 159 2.22 -12.75 9.41
CA ASN A 159 2.69 -12.79 10.79
C ASN A 159 4.23 -12.85 10.78
N SER A 160 4.88 -11.76 10.37
CA SER A 160 6.35 -11.72 10.19
C SER A 160 6.95 -10.41 10.69
N ASP A 161 8.27 -10.28 10.61
CA ASP A 161 8.95 -9.01 10.85
C ASP A 161 8.39 -7.92 9.91
N TYR A 162 8.47 -6.67 10.34
CA TYR A 162 8.18 -5.53 9.47
C TYR A 162 9.21 -4.43 9.63
N TYR A 163 9.33 -3.64 8.58
CA TYR A 163 10.11 -2.43 8.53
C TYR A 163 9.22 -1.21 8.81
N ARG A 164 9.75 -0.22 9.52
CA ARG A 164 9.08 1.03 9.84
C ARG A 164 9.96 2.20 9.46
N TYR A 165 9.40 3.19 8.76
CA TYR A 165 10.07 4.45 8.47
C TYR A 165 9.04 5.57 8.20
N ASN A 166 9.48 6.82 8.29
CA ASN A 166 8.70 7.97 7.87
C ASN A 166 9.00 8.29 6.40
N GLY A 167 7.95 8.45 5.62
CA GLY A 167 8.03 8.60 4.18
C GLY A 167 6.97 9.55 3.61
N SER A 168 6.62 9.32 2.36
CA SER A 168 5.59 10.07 1.64
C SER A 168 4.52 9.17 1.06
N LEU A 169 3.45 9.76 0.53
CA LEU A 169 2.65 9.11 -0.50
C LEU A 169 3.53 8.85 -1.73
N THR A 170 3.29 7.74 -2.42
CA THR A 170 4.03 7.37 -3.63
C THR A 170 3.39 7.91 -4.91
N THR A 171 2.19 8.49 -4.79
CA THR A 171 1.51 9.22 -5.85
C THR A 171 1.36 10.70 -5.50
N PRO A 172 1.24 11.59 -6.52
CA PRO A 172 1.04 13.01 -6.27
C PRO A 172 -0.16 13.28 -5.36
N PRO A 173 -0.06 14.21 -4.39
CA PRO A 173 0.97 15.25 -4.26
C PRO A 173 2.26 14.85 -3.53
N CYS A 174 2.50 13.56 -3.29
CA CYS A 174 3.69 13.05 -2.61
C CYS A 174 3.91 13.66 -1.21
N THR A 175 2.82 13.92 -0.50
CA THR A 175 2.82 14.45 0.87
C THR A 175 3.68 13.58 1.78
N GLU A 176 4.60 14.20 2.51
CA GLU A 176 5.48 13.55 3.50
C GLU A 176 4.77 13.30 4.83
N ASN A 177 5.51 12.85 5.85
CA ASN A 177 4.99 12.46 7.16
C ASN A 177 4.02 11.26 7.12
N VAL A 178 4.21 10.35 6.16
CA VAL A 178 3.50 9.08 6.10
C VAL A 178 4.26 8.04 6.93
N THR A 179 3.59 7.42 7.90
CA THR A 179 4.17 6.31 8.66
C THR A 179 4.05 5.02 7.86
N TRP A 180 5.16 4.54 7.30
CA TRP A 180 5.20 3.31 6.52
C TRP A 180 5.47 2.09 7.38
N THR A 181 4.69 1.02 7.19
CA THR A 181 4.99 -0.31 7.72
C THR A 181 5.05 -1.30 6.57
N VAL A 182 6.22 -1.84 6.25
CA VAL A 182 6.40 -2.78 5.14
C VAL A 182 6.73 -4.16 5.69
N PHE A 183 5.88 -5.16 5.44
CA PHE A 183 6.14 -6.53 5.90
C PHE A 183 7.33 -7.15 5.16
N LYS A 184 8.20 -7.84 5.91
CA LYS A 184 9.38 -8.53 5.37
C LYS A 184 9.02 -9.80 4.61
N GLU A 185 7.97 -10.49 5.04
CA GLU A 185 7.48 -11.67 4.34
C GLU A 185 6.78 -11.28 3.03
N VAL A 186 7.28 -11.86 1.94
CA VAL A 186 6.75 -11.68 0.60
C VAL A 186 5.69 -12.75 0.32
N LYS A 187 4.44 -12.32 0.14
CA LYS A 187 3.29 -13.16 -0.20
C LYS A 187 3.41 -13.74 -1.61
N THR A 188 2.50 -14.64 -1.96
CA THR A 188 2.41 -15.24 -3.30
C THR A 188 1.27 -14.66 -4.09
N VAL A 189 1.46 -14.51 -5.41
CA VAL A 189 0.41 -14.12 -6.36
C VAL A 189 0.63 -14.85 -7.68
N THR A 190 -0.45 -15.16 -8.39
CA THR A 190 -0.36 -15.74 -9.73
C THR A 190 -0.07 -14.67 -10.79
N ARG A 191 0.49 -15.09 -11.92
CA ARG A 191 0.63 -14.20 -13.09
C ARG A 191 -0.71 -13.69 -13.59
N PHE A 192 -1.76 -14.51 -13.49
CA PHE A 192 -3.11 -14.16 -13.93
C PHE A 192 -3.70 -13.00 -13.10
N GLU A 193 -3.57 -13.06 -11.77
CA GLU A 193 -4.03 -11.99 -10.86
C GLU A 193 -3.31 -10.67 -11.12
N VAL A 194 -1.97 -10.71 -11.27
CA VAL A 194 -1.18 -9.51 -11.59
C VAL A 194 -1.60 -8.92 -12.94
N GLU A 195 -1.81 -9.76 -13.95
CA GLU A 195 -2.23 -9.30 -15.27
C GLU A 195 -3.66 -8.74 -15.25
N ALA A 196 -4.57 -9.32 -14.47
CA ALA A 196 -5.93 -8.79 -14.29
C ALA A 196 -5.90 -7.37 -13.68
N LEU A 197 -5.11 -7.16 -12.62
CA LEU A 197 -4.90 -5.86 -12.00
C LEU A 197 -4.26 -4.84 -12.96
N ARG A 198 -3.31 -5.27 -13.80
CA ARG A 198 -2.68 -4.39 -14.80
C ARG A 198 -3.64 -4.01 -15.92
N ARG A 199 -4.54 -4.90 -16.34
CA ARG A 199 -5.43 -4.68 -17.49
C ARG A 199 -6.50 -3.63 -17.25
N VAL A 200 -6.93 -3.44 -16.01
CA VAL A 200 -7.93 -2.42 -15.66
C VAL A 200 -7.34 -1.00 -15.67
N LEU A 201 -6.02 -0.88 -15.67
CA LEU A 201 -5.33 0.40 -15.80
C LEU A 201 -5.23 0.86 -17.26
N PRO A 202 -5.24 2.18 -17.50
CA PRO A 202 -4.87 2.74 -18.80
C PRO A 202 -3.50 2.19 -19.26
N PRO A 203 -3.27 1.97 -20.57
CA PRO A 203 -2.02 1.41 -21.08
C PRO A 203 -0.75 2.08 -20.54
N GLN A 204 -0.75 3.41 -20.41
CA GLN A 204 0.36 4.20 -19.89
C GLN A 204 0.64 4.00 -18.39
N ASN A 205 -0.34 3.48 -17.64
CA ASN A 205 -0.25 3.26 -16.20
C ASN A 205 -0.15 1.77 -15.84
N ARG A 206 -0.04 0.86 -16.82
CA ARG A 206 0.11 -0.59 -16.52
C ARG A 206 1.35 -0.92 -15.70
N ASN A 207 2.33 -0.02 -15.73
CA ASN A 207 3.43 0.02 -14.77
C ASN A 207 3.22 1.26 -13.88
N ASN A 208 2.47 1.12 -12.79
CA ASN A 208 2.10 2.22 -11.90
C ASN A 208 3.06 2.38 -10.71
N SER A 209 4.32 2.02 -10.86
CA SER A 209 5.29 2.01 -9.76
C SER A 209 6.23 3.21 -9.84
N ARG A 210 6.23 4.06 -8.82
CA ARG A 210 7.23 5.12 -8.65
C ARG A 210 8.61 4.50 -8.43
N PRO A 211 9.68 5.04 -9.03
CA PRO A 211 11.05 4.64 -8.73
C PRO A 211 11.39 4.85 -7.24
N THR A 212 12.34 4.05 -6.72
CA THR A 212 12.85 4.26 -5.36
C THR A 212 13.49 5.64 -5.22
N GLN A 213 13.27 6.23 -4.05
CA GLN A 213 13.75 7.55 -3.66
C GLN A 213 14.91 7.38 -2.67
N PRO A 214 15.84 8.35 -2.61
CA PRO A 214 16.94 8.31 -1.66
C PRO A 214 16.44 8.21 -0.21
N LEU A 215 17.09 7.37 0.60
CA LEU A 215 16.76 7.27 2.03
C LEU A 215 17.12 8.58 2.77
N ASN A 216 18.14 9.30 2.29
CA ASN A 216 18.70 10.50 2.94
C ASN A 216 19.06 10.19 4.41
N ASP A 217 18.70 11.09 5.33
CA ASP A 217 19.08 11.01 6.74
C ASP A 217 18.15 10.11 7.57
N ARG A 218 17.16 9.46 6.91
CA ARG A 218 16.15 8.63 7.58
C ARG A 218 16.72 7.27 7.99
N THR A 219 16.19 6.74 9.08
CA THR A 219 16.47 5.38 9.54
C THR A 219 15.27 4.47 9.28
N VAL A 220 15.55 3.27 8.77
CA VAL A 220 14.55 2.19 8.70
C VAL A 220 14.69 1.30 9.93
N LEU A 221 13.62 1.18 10.71
CA LEU A 221 13.57 0.31 11.88
C LEU A 221 13.03 -1.07 11.50
N LEU A 222 13.71 -2.13 11.93
CA LEU A 222 13.23 -3.51 11.86
C LEU A 222 12.58 -3.91 13.18
N TYR A 223 11.31 -4.30 13.13
CA TYR A 223 10.57 -4.86 14.26
C TYR A 223 10.45 -6.38 14.09
N PRO A 224 11.29 -7.18 14.78
CA PRO A 224 11.27 -8.62 14.64
C PRO A 224 9.98 -9.22 15.21
N ARG A 225 9.54 -10.35 14.65
CA ARG A 225 8.58 -11.23 15.30
C ARG A 225 9.22 -11.77 16.58
N ARG A 226 8.50 -11.72 17.70
CA ARG A 226 8.95 -12.41 18.91
C ARG A 226 9.01 -13.91 18.61
N SER A 227 10.20 -14.49 18.70
CA SER A 227 10.37 -15.93 18.81
C SER A 227 9.73 -16.34 20.13
N PHE A 228 8.75 -17.25 20.10
CA PHE A 228 8.35 -17.94 21.31
C PHE A 228 9.54 -18.84 21.70
N THR A 229 10.32 -18.42 22.69
CA THR A 229 11.21 -19.29 23.45
C THR A 229 10.41 -19.97 24.54
#